data_AF-A0A432EGP3-F1
#
_entry.id   AF-A0A432EGP3-F1
#
_cell.length_a   1.000
_cell.length_b   1.000
_cell.length_c   1.000
_cell.angle_alpha   90.00
_cell.angle_beta   90.00
_cell.angle_gamma   90.00
#
_symmetry.space_group_name_H-M   'P 1'
#
loop_
_entity.id
_entity.type
_entity.pdbx_description
1 polymer ?
#
loop_
_entity_poly.entity_id
_entity_poly.type
_entity_poly.pdbx_seq_one_letter_code
_entity_poly.pdbx_strand_id
1 'polypeptide(L)'
;DPVDDGDNWKIGAKFKAGPATITTQYEDVEVGGFDGTGEFLYASAKLDFGKVSIIPALGQFSGDESNSDASGAMYNFSKMTKGWVGYRDTNADKDEKDETATTIGLRMDF
;
A
#
# COMPACT_ATOMS: atom_id res chain seq x y z
N ASP A 1 -10.13 -27.40 -18.43
CA ASP A 1 -8.92 -27.41 -17.59
C ASP A 1 -9.32 -27.28 -16.14
N PRO A 2 -8.59 -27.89 -15.17
CA PRO A 2 -8.82 -27.59 -13.77
C PRO A 2 -8.44 -26.13 -13.55
N VAL A 3 -9.35 -25.36 -12.93
CA VAL A 3 -9.06 -24.02 -12.41
C VAL A 3 -8.05 -24.25 -11.29
N ASP A 4 -6.84 -23.71 -11.44
CA ASP A 4 -5.85 -23.66 -10.37
C ASP A 4 -6.41 -22.67 -9.34
N ASP A 5 -7.05 -23.16 -8.27
CA ASP A 5 -7.51 -22.30 -7.17
C ASP A 5 -6.25 -21.85 -6.41
N GLY A 6 -5.65 -20.74 -6.81
CA GLY A 6 -4.44 -20.19 -6.20
C GLY A 6 -4.69 -19.77 -4.74
N ASP A 7 -3.89 -20.30 -3.81
CA ASP A 7 -3.98 -19.95 -2.39
C ASP A 7 -3.35 -18.57 -2.13
N ASN A 8 -4.18 -17.53 -2.00
CA ASN A 8 -3.70 -16.20 -1.58
C ASN A 8 -3.26 -16.20 -0.12
N TRP A 9 -2.06 -15.67 0.17
CA TRP A 9 -1.57 -15.57 1.54
C TRP A 9 -0.87 -14.25 1.82
N LYS A 10 -0.80 -13.89 3.11
CA LYS A 10 -0.08 -12.69 3.55
C LYS A 10 0.61 -12.89 4.88
N ILE A 11 1.75 -12.23 5.03
CA ILE A 11 2.48 -12.12 6.28
C ILE A 11 2.77 -10.65 6.58
N GLY A 12 2.62 -10.28 7.86
CA GLY A 12 2.87 -8.92 8.29
C GLY A 12 3.52 -8.88 9.65
N ALA A 13 4.34 -7.85 9.85
CA ALA A 13 4.96 -7.55 11.12
C ALA A 13 4.65 -6.11 11.53
N LYS A 14 4.49 -5.91 12.84
CA LYS A 14 4.30 -4.60 13.44
C LYS A 14 5.15 -4.50 14.68
N PHE A 15 6.02 -3.49 14.71
CA PHE A 15 6.88 -3.22 15.84
C PHE A 15 6.61 -1.81 16.37
N LYS A 16 6.49 -1.68 17.70
CA LYS A 16 6.27 -0.40 18.36
C LYS A 16 7.36 -0.16 19.41
N ALA A 17 8.04 0.97 19.29
CA ALA A 17 9.01 1.45 20.25
C ALA A 17 8.81 2.94 20.49
N GLY A 18 8.35 3.29 21.70
CA GLY A 18 8.06 4.67 22.08
C GLY A 18 7.06 5.34 21.11
N PRO A 19 7.42 6.48 20.51
CA PRO A 19 6.54 7.20 19.57
C PRO A 19 6.50 6.57 18.17
N ALA A 20 7.36 5.58 17.88
CA ALA A 20 7.47 4.98 16.57
C ALA A 20 6.71 3.65 16.49
N THR A 21 5.93 3.47 15.42
CA THR A 21 5.36 2.17 15.02
C THR A 21 5.75 1.88 13.58
N ILE A 22 6.45 0.78 13.33
CA ILE A 22 6.81 0.30 12.00
C ILE A 22 5.85 -0.84 11.64
N THR A 23 5.33 -0.83 10.43
CA THR A 23 4.48 -1.91 9.88
C THR A 23 5.03 -2.33 8.53
N THR A 24 5.20 -3.64 8.34
CA THR A 24 5.58 -4.23 7.05
C THR A 24 4.62 -5.36 6.71
N GLN A 25 4.33 -5.54 5.44
CA GLN A 25 3.51 -6.65 4.95
C GLN A 25 4.07 -7.14 3.61
N TYR A 26 4.05 -8.45 3.42
CA TYR A 26 4.19 -9.11 2.13
C TYR A 26 2.91 -9.93 1.89
N GLU A 27 2.42 -9.91 0.66
CA GLU A 27 1.20 -10.61 0.25
C GLU A 27 1.42 -11.21 -1.14
N ASP A 28 1.04 -12.47 -1.28
CA ASP A 28 1.06 -13.25 -2.52
C ASP A 28 -0.39 -13.46 -2.93
N VAL A 29 -0.70 -13.10 -4.18
CA VAL A 29 -2.07 -13.13 -4.70
C VAL A 29 -2.14 -13.70 -6.11
N GLU A 30 -3.19 -14.45 -6.35
CA GLU A 30 -3.73 -14.70 -7.67
C GLU A 30 -4.46 -13.44 -8.15
N VAL A 31 -4.07 -12.93 -9.31
CA VAL A 31 -4.64 -11.72 -9.89
C VAL A 31 -5.85 -12.13 -10.74
N GLY A 32 -6.97 -12.41 -10.07
CA GLY A 32 -8.18 -12.92 -10.71
C GLY A 32 -8.67 -12.07 -11.89
N GLY A 33 -8.47 -12.59 -13.11
CA GLY A 33 -8.87 -11.97 -14.38
C GLY A 33 -7.91 -12.26 -15.55
N PHE A 34 -6.65 -12.52 -15.23
CA PHE A 34 -5.58 -12.92 -16.13
C PHE A 34 -4.87 -14.08 -15.42
N ASP A 35 -4.57 -15.21 -16.09
CA ASP A 35 -3.84 -16.35 -15.48
C ASP A 35 -2.45 -15.87 -14.99
N GLY A 36 -2.39 -15.27 -13.81
CA GLY A 36 -1.23 -14.50 -13.35
C GLY A 36 -1.15 -14.39 -11.84
N THR A 37 0.08 -14.45 -11.35
CA THR A 37 0.43 -14.28 -9.94
C THR A 37 1.01 -12.89 -9.71
N GLY A 38 0.85 -12.39 -8.49
CA GLY A 38 1.40 -11.10 -8.12
C GLY A 38 1.73 -11.00 -6.64
N GLU A 39 2.76 -10.23 -6.34
CA GLU A 39 3.27 -10.00 -5.01
C GLU A 39 3.11 -8.53 -4.62
N PHE A 40 2.67 -8.28 -3.39
CA PHE A 40 2.60 -6.96 -2.79
C PHE A 40 3.58 -6.83 -1.63
N LEU A 41 4.43 -5.81 -1.65
CA LEU A 41 5.25 -5.40 -0.53
C LEU A 41 4.76 -4.05 -0.01
N TYR A 42 4.61 -3.91 1.31
CA TYR A 42 4.20 -2.66 1.95
C TYR A 42 5.06 -2.39 3.18
N ALA A 43 5.44 -1.12 3.36
CA ALA A 43 6.11 -0.65 4.56
C ALA A 43 5.60 0.73 4.96
N SER A 44 5.44 0.96 6.26
CA SER A 44 5.11 2.27 6.81
C SER A 44 5.73 2.51 8.18
N ALA A 45 5.92 3.78 8.51
CA ALA A 45 6.36 4.20 9.82
C ALA A 45 5.42 5.28 10.34
N LYS A 46 4.82 5.07 11.50
CA LYS A 46 4.04 6.07 12.22
C LYS A 46 4.87 6.68 13.33
N LEU A 47 4.98 8.00 13.33
CA LEU A 47 5.64 8.79 14.37
C LEU A 47 4.61 9.64 15.10
N ASP A 48 4.43 9.37 16.40
CA ASP A 48 3.48 10.05 17.26
C ASP A 48 4.13 11.23 18.01
N PHE A 49 3.53 12.42 17.86
CA PHE A 49 3.89 13.66 18.54
C PHE A 49 2.68 14.17 19.34
N GLY A 50 2.42 13.53 20.48
CA GLY A 50 1.24 13.81 21.31
C GLY A 50 -0.05 13.39 20.61
N LYS A 51 -0.89 14.36 20.21
CA LYS A 51 -2.15 14.10 19.50
C LYS A 51 -2.00 14.06 17.98
N VAL A 52 -0.82 14.43 17.48
CA VAL A 52 -0.50 14.48 16.06
C VAL A 52 0.33 13.27 15.68
N SER A 53 0.20 12.78 14.45
CA SER A 53 1.14 11.79 13.93
C SER A 53 1.43 11.97 12.44
N ILE A 54 2.64 11.62 12.04
CA ILE A 54 3.08 11.55 10.63
C ILE A 54 3.25 10.08 10.25
N ILE A 55 2.78 9.70 9.07
CA ILE A 55 2.80 8.32 8.60
C ILE A 55 3.26 8.28 7.13
N PRO A 56 4.57 8.25 6.84
CA PRO A 56 5.07 7.82 5.53
C PRO A 56 4.76 6.35 5.27
N ALA A 57 4.47 6.03 4.01
CA ALA A 57 4.27 4.67 3.52
C ALA A 57 4.85 4.50 2.11
N LEU A 58 5.32 3.29 1.85
CA LEU A 58 5.76 2.80 0.55
C LEU A 58 5.04 1.48 0.27
N GLY A 59 4.71 1.26 -1.00
CA GLY A 59 4.14 0.02 -1.49
C GLY A 59 4.72 -0.32 -2.85
N GLN A 60 4.83 -1.60 -3.14
CA GLN A 60 5.21 -2.12 -4.44
C GLN A 60 4.29 -3.29 -4.77
N PHE A 61 3.93 -3.39 -6.03
CA PHE A 61 3.31 -4.56 -6.63
C PHE A 61 4.21 -5.06 -7.76
N SER A 62 4.43 -6.36 -7.81
CA SER A 62 5.05 -7.01 -8.96
C SER A 62 4.16 -8.15 -9.41
N GLY A 63 3.80 -8.16 -10.69
CA GLY A 63 3.00 -9.20 -11.31
C GLY A 63 3.59 -9.59 -12.66
N ASP A 64 3.04 -10.65 -13.24
CA ASP A 64 3.51 -11.21 -14.51
C ASP A 64 3.40 -10.23 -15.69
N GLU A 65 2.41 -9.33 -15.67
CA GLU A 65 2.12 -8.38 -16.76
C GLU A 65 2.33 -6.90 -16.38
N SER A 66 2.37 -6.57 -15.09
CA SER A 66 2.52 -5.19 -14.63
C SER A 66 3.22 -5.07 -13.28
N ASN A 67 3.95 -3.96 -13.13
CA ASN A 67 4.61 -3.59 -11.89
C ASN A 67 4.15 -2.19 -11.47
N SER A 68 3.98 -1.95 -10.17
CA SER A 68 3.69 -0.60 -9.68
C SER A 68 4.40 -0.26 -8.38
N ASP A 69 4.79 0.99 -8.24
CA ASP A 69 5.35 1.56 -7.02
C ASP A 69 4.42 2.65 -6.49
N ALA A 70 4.25 2.71 -5.17
CA ALA A 70 3.43 3.70 -4.49
C ALA A 70 4.19 4.31 -3.32
N SER A 71 4.02 5.61 -3.12
CA SER A 71 4.51 6.33 -1.96
C SER A 71 3.47 7.30 -1.46
N GLY A 72 3.46 7.57 -0.16
CA GLY A 72 2.52 8.53 0.40
C GLY A 72 2.84 8.91 1.82
N ALA A 73 2.14 9.93 2.28
CA ALA A 73 2.21 10.38 3.65
C ALA A 73 0.81 10.76 4.14
N MET A 74 0.50 10.35 5.36
CA MET A 74 -0.68 10.79 6.10
C MET A 74 -0.26 11.62 7.30
N TYR A 75 -1.01 12.68 7.56
CA TYR A 75 -0.90 13.52 8.74
C TYR A 75 -2.20 13.46 9.53
N ASN A 76 -2.13 12.96 10.77
CA ASN A 76 -3.25 13.01 11.70
C ASN A 76 -3.15 14.31 12.51
N PHE A 77 -4.04 15.26 12.24
CA PHE A 77 -4.16 16.51 13.01
C PHE A 77 -4.73 16.26 14.41
N SER A 78 -5.58 15.24 14.53
CA SER A 78 -6.17 14.77 15.78
C SER A 78 -6.60 13.31 15.65
N LYS A 79 -7.28 12.77 16.67
CA LYS A 79 -7.94 11.45 16.57
C LYS A 79 -9.08 11.42 15.53
N MET A 80 -9.65 12.58 15.20
CA MET A 80 -10.84 12.72 14.35
C MET A 80 -10.54 13.32 12.98
N THR A 81 -9.36 13.91 12.76
CA THR A 81 -9.04 14.65 11.54
C THR A 81 -7.71 14.20 10.98
N LYS A 82 -7.71 13.78 9.72
CA LYS A 82 -6.51 13.34 9.00
C LYS A 82 -6.51 13.86 7.57
N GLY A 83 -5.33 14.18 7.06
CA GLY A 83 -5.09 14.48 5.65
C GLY A 83 -4.02 13.57 5.08
N TRP A 84 -4.02 13.38 3.77
CA TRP A 84 -3.02 12.57 3.08
C TRP A 84 -2.69 13.09 1.70
N VAL A 85 -1.51 12.71 1.23
CA VAL A 85 -1.07 12.77 -0.15
C VAL A 85 -0.45 11.43 -0.53
N GLY A 86 -0.72 10.96 -1.73
CA GLY A 86 -0.16 9.72 -2.25
C GLY A 86 0.11 9.83 -3.74
N TYR A 87 1.14 9.11 -4.18
CA TYR A 87 1.55 9.00 -5.56
C TYR A 87 1.75 7.52 -5.89
N ARG A 88 1.28 7.07 -7.05
CA ARG A 88 1.46 5.71 -7.57
C ARG A 88 1.86 5.79 -9.02
N ASP A 89 2.82 4.98 -9.40
CA ASP A 89 3.29 4.79 -10.77
C ASP A 89 3.14 3.32 -11.15
N THR A 90 2.62 3.03 -12.33
CA THR A 90 2.42 1.67 -12.84
C THR A 90 2.99 1.59 -14.24
N ASN A 91 3.91 0.65 -14.41
CA ASN A 91 4.51 0.31 -15.70
C ASN A 91 4.02 -1.09 -16.07
N ALA A 92 3.36 -1.20 -17.21
CA ALA A 92 2.72 -2.44 -17.64
C ALA A 92 3.22 -2.87 -19.02
N ASP A 93 3.30 -4.17 -19.27
CA ASP A 93 3.82 -4.68 -20.52
C ASP A 93 2.77 -4.60 -21.65
N LYS A 94 3.25 -4.10 -22.80
CA LYS A 94 2.73 -4.00 -24.18
C LYS A 94 1.24 -3.78 -24.50
N ASP A 95 0.31 -4.38 -23.78
CA ASP A 95 -1.14 -4.28 -24.03
C ASP A 95 -1.90 -3.56 -22.88
N GLU A 96 -1.24 -3.35 -21.75
CA GLU A 96 -1.71 -2.52 -20.64
C GLU A 96 -1.09 -1.11 -20.71
N LYS A 97 -1.81 -0.09 -20.21
CA LYS A 97 -1.34 1.31 -20.28
C LYS A 97 -0.57 1.68 -19.02
N ASP A 98 0.57 2.34 -19.20
CA ASP A 98 1.25 3.06 -18.13
C ASP A 98 0.27 4.03 -17.45
N GLU A 99 0.22 3.99 -16.12
CA GLU A 99 -0.65 4.85 -15.34
C GLU A 99 0.10 5.49 -14.17
N THR A 100 -0.05 6.80 -14.07
CA THR A 100 0.35 7.56 -12.90
C THR A 100 -0.90 8.12 -12.21
N ALA A 101 -1.00 7.91 -10.90
CA ALA A 101 -2.09 8.41 -10.08
C ALA A 101 -1.57 9.24 -8.90
N THR A 102 -2.13 10.44 -8.70
CA THR A 102 -1.89 11.27 -7.53
C THR A 102 -3.19 11.43 -6.75
N THR A 103 -3.12 11.26 -5.43
CA THR A 103 -4.26 11.42 -4.52
C THR A 103 -3.94 12.46 -3.45
N ILE A 104 -4.92 13.29 -3.13
CA ILE A 104 -4.88 14.21 -2.00
C ILE A 104 -6.24 14.12 -1.33
N GLY A 105 -6.28 14.05 0.00
CA GLY A 105 -7.55 13.98 0.70
C GLY A 105 -7.52 14.44 2.14
N LEU A 106 -8.72 14.65 2.66
CA LEU A 106 -9.00 15.03 4.03
C LEU A 106 -10.17 14.20 4.52
N ARG A 107 -10.08 13.69 5.75
CA ARG A 107 -11.18 13.00 6.43
C ARG A 107 -11.37 13.60 7.82
N MET A 108 -12.63 13.84 8.16
CA MET A 108 -13.09 14.26 9.47
C MET A 108 -14.20 13.31 9.94
N ASP A 109 -14.06 12.74 11.13
CA ASP A 109 -15.07 11.93 11.79
C ASP A 109 -15.87 12.82 12.79
N PHE A 110 -17.18 12.60 12.94
CA PHE A 110 -18.12 13.42 13.76
C PHE A 110 -18.74 12.63 14.92
#